data_AF-A0A954KQG2-F1
#
_entry.id   AF-A0A954KQG2-F1
#
_cell.length_a   1.000
_cell.length_b   1.000
_cell.length_c   1.000
_cell.angle_alpha   90.00
_cell.angle_beta   90.00
_cell.angle_gamma   90.00
#
_symmetry.space_group_name_H-M   'P 1'
#
loop_
_entity.id
_entity.type
_entity.pdbx_description
1 polymer ?
#
loop_
_entity_poly.entity_id
_entity_poly.type
_entity_poly.pdbx_seq_one_letter_code
_entity_poly.pdbx_strand_id
1 'polypeptide(L)'
;MPKTRYVPFIAILMLVVFRMAIGWQFLYEGLWKASTQSTPQPWSSVGFLRNAEGPFREVFREMTGDPNELSWLDEESVNARWSAWQKRFVDHYKLDENQQKRLDLMLNGQERYASDSNVYPLTELPQEVAEFLEKNKSWEKYIKFNADAKRLEVDGKEHLTPQEKAKLIDLAGLEEVPPLMLQPGDFKYQLKGGDEVEPTEVQIAFAKALDNVYDRQARLGFRERLKGTLGGNPEMVGDEYKTKIKDEAGEEKVITDDRKGNIEQYEVLLNRYESMRKDAKMAYNWVHLDYEKDKMNEKKSAAIGPVKALDKELRDAALKLVTLEQLSSGPVAPDPSPVREKDLLVMTGLVCLGICLISGFLTKLSALLAAIMIFSFYLVMPPLPGIPHAPGPDHSLFIDKNLIEVFALLTIAAFPTGRWFGLDAAIISWWNKRKLKSVNGKKTQSTSTAEPATAAS
;
A
#
# COMPACT_ATOMS: atom_id res chain seq x y z
N MET A 1 11.71 -27.49 -58.32
CA MET A 1 10.76 -26.35 -58.27
C MET A 1 10.49 -26.01 -56.81
N PRO A 2 10.75 -24.78 -56.33
CA PRO A 2 10.31 -24.42 -54.99
C PRO A 2 8.78 -24.42 -54.97
N LYS A 3 8.17 -25.27 -54.14
CA LYS A 3 6.72 -25.29 -53.94
C LYS A 3 6.30 -23.90 -53.43
N THR A 4 5.69 -23.08 -54.28
CA THR A 4 5.03 -21.84 -53.87
C THR A 4 3.85 -22.23 -52.99
N ARG A 5 4.00 -22.08 -51.67
CA ARG A 5 2.91 -22.27 -50.72
C ARG A 5 1.86 -21.19 -50.99
N TYR A 6 0.72 -21.59 -51.58
CA TYR A 6 -0.41 -20.70 -51.78
C TYR A 6 -1.05 -20.40 -50.43
N VAL A 7 -1.13 -19.12 -50.07
CA VAL A 7 -1.90 -18.64 -48.91
C VAL A 7 -2.99 -17.74 -49.48
N PRO A 8 -4.28 -18.01 -49.21
CA PRO A 8 -5.36 -17.23 -49.79
C PRO A 8 -5.32 -15.80 -49.25
N PHE A 9 -5.69 -14.83 -50.10
CA PHE A 9 -5.65 -13.41 -49.75
C PHE A 9 -6.42 -13.10 -48.45
N ILE A 10 -7.59 -13.71 -48.26
CA ILE A 10 -8.39 -13.51 -47.05
C ILE A 10 -7.65 -13.97 -45.78
N ALA A 11 -6.86 -15.04 -45.83
CA ALA A 11 -6.08 -15.49 -44.69
C ALA A 11 -4.92 -14.53 -44.38
N ILE A 12 -4.27 -13.99 -45.42
CA ILE A 12 -3.26 -12.93 -45.26
C ILE A 12 -3.87 -11.71 -44.60
N LEU A 13 -5.01 -11.23 -45.11
CA LEU A 13 -5.72 -10.07 -44.56
C LEU A 13 -6.10 -10.30 -43.10
N MET A 14 -6.72 -11.43 -42.78
CA MET A 14 -7.13 -11.76 -41.41
C MET A 14 -5.95 -11.87 -40.46
N LEU A 15 -4.83 -12.47 -40.86
CA LEU A 15 -3.62 -12.55 -40.04
C LEU A 15 -2.97 -11.18 -39.81
N VAL A 16 -3.02 -10.28 -40.79
CA VAL A 16 -2.53 -8.91 -40.65
C VAL A 16 -3.43 -8.11 -39.71
N VAL A 17 -4.75 -8.18 -39.88
CA VAL A 17 -5.73 -7.52 -39.01
C VAL A 17 -5.61 -8.06 -37.58
N PHE A 18 -5.48 -9.38 -37.42
CA PHE A 18 -5.32 -10.01 -36.12
C PHE A 18 -4.06 -9.54 -35.40
N ARG A 19 -2.92 -9.47 -36.12
CA ARG A 19 -1.69 -8.88 -35.60
C ARG A 19 -1.88 -7.43 -35.15
N MET A 20 -2.57 -6.61 -35.95
CA MET A 20 -2.85 -5.21 -35.58
C MET A 20 -3.79 -5.09 -34.38
N ALA A 21 -4.79 -5.97 -34.27
CA ALA A 21 -5.73 -6.00 -33.16
C ALA A 21 -5.04 -6.36 -31.83
N ILE A 22 -4.20 -7.39 -31.81
CA ILE A 22 -3.42 -7.75 -30.62
C ILE A 22 -2.40 -6.64 -30.28
N GLY A 23 -1.73 -6.09 -31.30
CA GLY A 23 -0.83 -4.96 -31.11
C GLY A 23 -1.53 -3.73 -30.51
N TRP A 24 -2.77 -3.46 -30.94
CA TRP A 24 -3.61 -2.41 -30.36
C TRP A 24 -3.96 -2.69 -28.90
N GLN A 25 -4.38 -3.91 -28.57
CA GLN A 25 -4.67 -4.30 -27.19
C GLN A 25 -3.46 -4.08 -26.27
N PHE A 26 -2.28 -4.53 -26.68
CA PHE A 26 -1.03 -4.30 -25.95
C PHE A 26 -0.73 -2.80 -25.78
N LEU A 27 -0.81 -2.04 -26.86
CA LEU A 27 -0.52 -0.60 -26.83
C LEU A 27 -1.48 0.15 -25.91
N TYR A 28 -2.78 -0.11 -26.04
CA TYR A 28 -3.80 0.52 -25.22
C TYR A 28 -3.62 0.18 -23.74
N GLU A 29 -3.43 -1.10 -23.41
CA GLU A 29 -3.19 -1.56 -22.04
C GLU A 29 -1.93 -0.93 -21.44
N GLY A 30 -0.85 -0.83 -22.21
CA GLY A 30 0.38 -0.18 -21.79
C GLY A 30 0.21 1.32 -21.55
N LEU A 31 -0.46 2.02 -22.48
CA LEU A 31 -0.73 3.47 -22.37
C LEU A 31 -1.68 3.79 -21.22
N TRP A 32 -2.71 2.98 -21.01
CA TRP A 32 -3.62 3.14 -19.88
C TRP A 32 -2.87 2.96 -18.54
N LYS A 33 -2.04 1.91 -18.40
CA LYS A 33 -1.23 1.72 -17.19
C LYS A 33 -0.25 2.89 -16.98
N ALA A 34 0.38 3.38 -18.05
CA ALA A 34 1.27 4.53 -17.99
C ALA A 34 0.55 5.83 -17.61
N SER A 35 -0.67 6.07 -18.10
CA SER A 35 -1.43 7.28 -17.78
C SER A 35 -1.90 7.32 -16.33
N THR A 36 -2.12 6.16 -15.69
CA THR A 36 -2.42 6.14 -14.25
C THR A 36 -1.26 6.62 -13.37
N GLN A 37 -0.02 6.64 -13.89
CA GLN A 37 1.15 7.03 -13.11
C GLN A 37 1.14 8.50 -12.67
N SER A 38 0.36 9.35 -13.34
CA SER A 38 0.13 10.74 -12.96
C SER A 38 -1.09 10.95 -12.05
N THR A 39 -1.73 9.86 -11.62
CA THR A 39 -2.91 9.91 -10.74
C THR A 39 -2.53 9.52 -9.30
N PRO A 40 -3.36 9.85 -8.29
CA PRO A 40 -3.10 9.46 -6.90
C PRO A 40 -3.06 7.94 -6.64
N GLN A 41 -3.62 7.14 -7.56
CA GLN A 41 -3.69 5.69 -7.45
C GLN A 41 -3.05 5.06 -8.69
N PRO A 42 -1.71 5.11 -8.81
CA PRO A 42 -1.02 4.57 -9.97
C PRO A 42 -1.20 3.06 -10.05
N TRP A 43 -1.36 2.54 -11.27
CA TRP A 43 -1.38 1.11 -11.51
C TRP A 43 -0.07 0.48 -11.03
N SER A 44 -0.20 -0.68 -10.37
CA SER A 44 0.91 -1.52 -9.94
C SER A 44 0.53 -2.99 -9.97
N SER A 45 1.49 -3.85 -10.30
CA SER A 45 1.35 -5.30 -10.28
C SER A 45 1.44 -5.91 -8.87
N VAL A 46 1.70 -5.11 -7.83
CA VAL A 46 1.89 -5.61 -6.45
C VAL A 46 0.72 -6.47 -5.97
N GLY A 47 -0.52 -6.04 -6.22
CA GLY A 47 -1.71 -6.80 -5.84
C GLY A 47 -1.85 -8.11 -6.62
N PHE A 48 -1.47 -8.10 -7.90
CA PHE A 48 -1.49 -9.30 -8.75
C PHE A 48 -0.45 -10.33 -8.28
N LEU A 49 0.79 -9.87 -8.03
CA LEU A 49 1.91 -10.73 -7.61
C LEU A 49 1.73 -11.28 -6.19
N ARG A 50 1.16 -10.50 -5.25
CA ARG A 50 0.88 -10.99 -3.88
C ARG A 50 -0.12 -12.13 -3.84
N ASN A 51 -1.07 -12.11 -4.78
CA ASN A 51 -2.11 -13.12 -4.93
C ASN A 51 -1.69 -14.26 -5.86
N ALA A 52 -0.41 -14.35 -6.26
CA ALA A 52 0.07 -15.43 -7.09
C ALA A 52 -0.23 -16.80 -6.44
N GLU A 53 -0.57 -17.77 -7.27
CA GLU A 53 -0.87 -19.14 -6.90
C GLU A 53 -0.16 -20.14 -7.82
N GLY A 54 -0.22 -21.41 -7.43
CA GLY A 54 0.40 -22.50 -8.19
C GLY A 54 1.90 -22.70 -7.90
N PRO A 55 2.62 -23.37 -8.81
CA PRO A 55 3.97 -23.86 -8.55
C PRO A 55 5.02 -22.75 -8.44
N PHE A 56 4.80 -21.62 -9.13
CA PHE A 56 5.72 -20.48 -9.14
C PHE A 56 5.35 -19.37 -8.16
N ARG A 57 4.37 -19.61 -7.26
CA ARG A 57 3.85 -18.55 -6.39
C ARG A 57 4.93 -17.88 -5.57
N GLU A 58 5.86 -18.65 -5.02
CA GLU A 58 6.90 -18.12 -4.13
C GLU A 58 7.76 -17.10 -4.87
N VAL A 59 8.21 -17.46 -6.09
CA VAL A 59 8.99 -16.58 -6.96
C VAL A 59 8.25 -15.26 -7.22
N PHE A 60 6.97 -15.31 -7.59
CA PHE A 60 6.19 -14.11 -7.89
C PHE A 60 5.87 -13.27 -6.66
N ARG A 61 5.51 -13.92 -5.55
CA ARG A 61 5.20 -13.26 -4.28
C ARG A 61 6.43 -12.55 -3.74
N GLU A 62 7.60 -13.18 -3.81
CA GLU A 62 8.87 -12.61 -3.34
C GLU A 62 9.29 -11.36 -4.13
N MET A 63 8.92 -11.24 -5.42
CA MET A 63 9.15 -10.00 -6.19
C MET A 63 8.51 -8.76 -5.55
N THR A 64 7.56 -8.94 -4.63
CA THR A 64 6.89 -7.84 -3.94
C THR A 64 7.66 -7.32 -2.72
N GLY A 65 8.67 -8.05 -2.25
CA GLY A 65 9.47 -7.74 -1.05
C GLY A 65 8.72 -7.96 0.27
N ASP A 66 7.41 -7.68 0.29
CA ASP A 66 6.53 -7.94 1.42
C ASP A 66 5.23 -8.61 0.93
N PRO A 67 5.25 -9.95 0.73
CA PRO A 67 4.13 -10.67 0.15
C PRO A 67 2.92 -10.80 1.07
N ASN A 68 3.18 -10.82 2.38
CA ASN A 68 2.18 -10.99 3.43
C ASN A 68 1.72 -9.65 4.02
N GLU A 69 2.41 -8.55 3.70
CA GLU A 69 2.12 -7.21 4.22
C GLU A 69 2.42 -7.06 5.71
N LEU A 70 3.36 -7.86 6.23
CA LEU A 70 3.75 -7.85 7.64
C LEU A 70 4.48 -6.55 8.01
N SER A 71 5.10 -5.85 7.06
CA SER A 71 5.71 -4.54 7.31
C SER A 71 4.71 -3.43 7.63
N TRP A 72 3.40 -3.68 7.50
CA TRP A 72 2.36 -2.78 8.00
C TRP A 72 1.99 -3.04 9.46
N LEU A 73 2.39 -4.18 10.01
CA LEU A 73 2.17 -4.57 11.41
C LEU A 73 3.40 -4.30 12.28
N ASP A 74 4.50 -3.85 11.67
CA ASP A 74 5.73 -3.47 12.34
C ASP A 74 5.84 -1.95 12.46
N GLU A 75 5.95 -1.46 13.70
CA GLU A 75 5.97 -0.02 14.01
C GLU A 75 7.18 0.67 13.36
N GLU A 76 8.36 0.05 13.42
CA GLU A 76 9.60 0.60 12.85
C GLU A 76 9.48 0.76 11.33
N SER A 77 8.99 -0.27 10.63
CA SER A 77 8.78 -0.27 9.18
C SER A 77 7.80 0.82 8.73
N VAL A 78 6.67 0.99 9.43
CA VAL A 78 5.69 2.02 9.10
C VAL A 78 6.25 3.41 9.38
N ASN A 79 6.92 3.62 10.51
CA ASN A 79 7.57 4.89 10.84
C ASN A 79 8.67 5.26 9.83
N ALA A 80 9.47 4.29 9.37
CA ALA A 80 10.47 4.48 8.33
C ALA A 80 9.81 4.86 6.99
N ARG A 81 8.70 4.20 6.62
CA ARG A 81 7.91 4.54 5.42
C ARG A 81 7.39 5.98 5.49
N TRP A 82 6.82 6.38 6.62
CA TRP A 82 6.32 7.75 6.82
C TRP A 82 7.44 8.78 6.79
N SER A 83 8.59 8.50 7.39
CA SER A 83 9.76 9.41 7.33
C SER A 83 10.28 9.59 5.91
N ALA A 84 10.39 8.49 5.16
CA ALA A 84 10.83 8.51 3.77
C ALA A 84 9.82 9.26 2.89
N TRP A 85 8.52 9.08 3.14
CA TRP A 85 7.47 9.80 2.42
C TRP A 85 7.45 11.29 2.78
N GLN A 86 7.57 11.65 4.07
CA GLN A 86 7.64 13.04 4.53
C GLN A 86 8.75 13.80 3.79
N LYS A 87 9.94 13.20 3.70
CA LYS A 87 11.06 13.78 2.93
C LYS A 87 10.68 14.04 1.47
N ARG A 88 10.13 13.04 0.78
CA ARG A 88 9.69 13.20 -0.62
C ARG A 88 8.58 14.23 -0.77
N PHE A 89 7.67 14.32 0.20
CA PHE A 89 6.57 15.29 0.21
C PHE A 89 7.08 16.72 0.35
N VAL A 90 8.02 16.95 1.29
CA VAL A 90 8.71 18.23 1.48
C VAL A 90 9.47 18.63 0.22
N ASP A 91 10.25 17.71 -0.34
CA ASP A 91 11.07 17.96 -1.53
C ASP A 91 10.21 18.23 -2.79
N HIS A 92 9.13 17.47 -2.98
CA HIS A 92 8.25 17.56 -4.16
C HIS A 92 7.45 18.87 -4.18
N TYR A 93 6.84 19.25 -3.06
CA TYR A 93 6.05 20.49 -2.96
C TYR A 93 6.85 21.72 -2.53
N LYS A 94 8.14 21.55 -2.20
CA LYS A 94 9.03 22.61 -1.70
C LYS A 94 8.38 23.37 -0.54
N LEU A 95 8.01 22.65 0.51
CA LEU A 95 7.30 23.23 1.65
C LEU A 95 8.13 24.30 2.35
N ASP A 96 7.48 25.40 2.74
CA ASP A 96 8.10 26.42 3.58
C ASP A 96 8.30 25.95 5.03
N GLU A 97 9.04 26.72 5.84
CA GLU A 97 9.35 26.37 7.24
C GLU A 97 8.08 26.18 8.10
N ASN A 98 7.03 26.96 7.86
CA ASN A 98 5.78 26.84 8.62
C ASN A 98 5.00 25.58 8.21
N GLN A 99 4.94 25.27 6.92
CA GLN A 99 4.35 24.05 6.40
C GLN A 99 5.08 22.81 6.92
N GLN A 100 6.43 22.83 6.90
CA GLN A 100 7.25 21.74 7.44
C GLN A 100 7.01 21.56 8.95
N LYS A 101 6.97 22.63 9.74
CA LYS A 101 6.68 22.57 11.17
C LYS A 101 5.29 22.00 11.45
N ARG A 102 4.28 22.38 10.68
CA ARG A 102 2.91 21.83 10.80
C ARG A 102 2.85 20.35 10.45
N LEU A 103 3.60 19.93 9.43
CA LEU A 103 3.71 18.52 9.03
C LEU A 103 4.42 17.70 10.11
N ASP A 104 5.48 18.24 10.71
CA ASP A 104 6.22 17.58 11.79
C ASP A 104 5.37 17.41 13.05
N LEU A 105 4.67 18.47 13.47
CA LEU A 105 3.71 18.43 14.59
C LEU A 105 2.58 17.42 14.35
N MET A 106 2.13 17.27 13.10
CA MET A 106 1.11 16.29 12.74
C MET A 106 1.63 14.85 12.90
N LEU A 107 2.88 14.59 12.49
CA LEU A 107 3.50 13.27 12.61
C LEU A 107 3.86 12.90 14.05
N ASN A 108 4.55 13.81 14.75
CA ASN A 108 5.17 13.53 16.04
C ASN A 108 4.33 13.96 17.25
N GLY A 109 3.28 14.77 17.04
CA GLY A 109 2.53 15.40 18.12
C GLY A 109 3.21 16.67 18.63
N GLN A 110 2.63 17.28 19.67
CA GLN A 110 3.29 18.39 20.38
C GLN A 110 4.26 17.83 21.42
N GLU A 111 5.40 18.47 21.63
CA GLU A 111 6.33 18.08 22.71
C GLU A 111 5.70 18.25 24.10
N ARG A 112 4.82 19.23 24.24
CA ARG A 112 4.07 19.53 25.45
C ARG A 112 2.70 20.11 25.11
N TYR A 113 1.70 19.70 25.86
CA TYR A 113 0.38 20.31 25.85
C TYR A 113 0.26 21.23 27.05
N ALA A 114 -0.33 22.42 26.87
CA ALA A 114 -0.52 23.36 27.97
C ALA A 114 -1.97 23.85 28.03
N SER A 115 -2.46 24.06 29.25
CA SER A 115 -3.74 24.73 29.47
C SER A 115 -3.68 26.18 29.00
N ASP A 116 -4.79 26.70 28.50
CA ASP A 116 -4.89 28.08 28.05
C ASP A 116 -4.93 29.06 29.24
N SER A 117 -3.80 29.69 29.55
CA SER A 117 -3.71 30.66 30.64
C SER A 117 -4.56 31.92 30.41
N ASN A 118 -4.96 32.22 29.16
CA ASN A 118 -5.83 33.37 28.87
C ASN A 118 -7.31 33.06 29.14
N VAL A 119 -7.68 31.79 29.08
CA VAL A 119 -9.08 31.33 29.30
C VAL A 119 -9.26 30.81 30.72
N TYR A 120 -8.29 30.03 31.23
CA TYR A 120 -8.29 29.40 32.55
C TYR A 120 -6.96 29.67 33.26
N PRO A 121 -6.72 30.91 33.75
CA PRO A 121 -5.50 31.23 34.47
C PRO A 121 -5.45 30.48 35.80
N LEU A 122 -4.39 29.70 36.00
CA LEU A 122 -4.17 28.95 37.24
C LEU A 122 -3.02 29.58 38.02
N THR A 123 -3.33 30.35 39.06
CA THR A 123 -2.32 31.06 39.87
C THR A 123 -1.63 30.16 40.88
N GLU A 124 -2.35 29.21 41.44
CA GLU A 124 -1.86 28.25 42.43
C GLU A 124 -2.60 26.92 42.30
N LEU A 125 -2.01 25.85 42.82
CA LEU A 125 -2.64 24.54 42.88
C LEU A 125 -3.49 24.41 44.15
N PRO A 126 -4.60 23.65 44.12
CA PRO A 126 -5.27 23.22 45.34
C PRO A 126 -4.27 22.54 46.28
N GLN A 127 -4.36 22.80 47.58
CA GLN A 127 -3.34 22.40 48.56
C GLN A 127 -3.01 20.91 48.51
N GLU A 128 -4.03 20.04 48.51
CA GLU A 128 -3.84 18.58 48.47
C GLU A 128 -3.20 18.10 47.16
N VAL A 129 -3.50 18.75 46.04
CA VAL A 129 -2.87 18.47 44.74
C VAL A 129 -1.39 18.89 44.77
N ALA A 130 -1.09 20.06 45.32
CA ALA A 130 0.29 20.55 45.46
C ALA A 130 1.13 19.60 46.32
N GLU A 131 0.61 19.22 47.49
CA GLU A 131 1.28 18.27 48.39
C GLU A 131 1.46 16.89 47.75
N PHE A 132 0.47 16.43 46.99
CA PHE A 132 0.55 15.15 46.29
C PHE A 132 1.64 15.15 45.23
N LEU A 133 1.71 16.19 44.39
CA LEU A 133 2.72 16.30 43.33
C LEU A 133 4.13 16.47 43.91
N GLU A 134 4.29 17.20 45.02
CA GLU A 134 5.58 17.35 45.70
C GLU A 134 6.09 16.03 46.29
N LYS A 135 5.18 15.25 46.91
CA LYS A 135 5.51 13.92 47.48
C LYS A 135 5.74 12.86 46.41
N ASN A 136 5.10 12.97 45.24
CA ASN A 136 5.16 11.99 44.16
C ASN A 136 5.87 12.55 42.92
N LYS A 137 7.17 12.82 43.01
CA LYS A 137 7.96 13.38 41.91
C LYS A 137 7.90 12.60 40.58
N SER A 138 7.52 11.32 40.60
CA SER A 138 7.27 10.56 39.38
C SER A 138 6.13 11.15 38.52
N TRP A 139 5.24 11.96 39.09
CA TRP A 139 4.15 12.63 38.38
C TRP A 139 4.61 13.82 37.55
N GLU A 140 5.80 14.36 37.80
CA GLU A 140 6.35 15.46 37.00
C GLU A 140 6.51 15.08 35.52
N LYS A 141 6.63 13.79 35.19
CA LYS A 141 6.70 13.35 33.79
C LYS A 141 5.34 13.36 33.08
N TYR A 142 4.24 13.40 33.83
CA TYR A 142 2.88 13.43 33.28
C TYR A 142 2.31 14.84 33.31
N ILE A 143 2.42 15.54 34.43
CA ILE A 143 1.84 16.87 34.62
C ILE A 143 2.76 17.78 35.43
N LYS A 144 2.90 19.02 34.99
CA LYS A 144 3.67 20.07 35.65
C LYS A 144 2.84 21.33 35.78
N PHE A 145 2.89 21.95 36.94
CA PHE A 145 2.36 23.29 37.13
C PHE A 145 3.44 24.34 36.88
N ASN A 146 3.19 25.25 35.95
CA ASN A 146 4.07 26.37 35.65
C ASN A 146 3.46 27.64 36.25
N ALA A 147 3.96 28.03 37.43
CA ALA A 147 3.46 29.19 38.17
C ALA A 147 3.67 30.52 37.41
N ASP A 148 4.82 30.67 36.75
CA ASP A 148 5.14 31.89 35.98
C ASP A 148 4.20 32.07 34.79
N ALA A 149 3.87 30.97 34.12
CA ALA A 149 2.96 30.96 32.97
C ALA A 149 1.49 30.73 33.36
N LYS A 150 1.18 30.56 34.65
CA LYS A 150 -0.16 30.31 35.21
C LYS A 150 -0.95 29.21 34.52
N ARG A 151 -0.30 28.06 34.27
CA ARG A 151 -0.88 26.96 33.47
C ARG A 151 -0.40 25.59 33.90
N LEU A 152 -1.17 24.57 33.53
CA LEU A 152 -0.76 23.17 33.59
C LEU A 152 -0.12 22.78 32.26
N GLU A 153 0.97 22.01 32.34
CA GLU A 153 1.68 21.44 31.20
C GLU A 153 1.67 19.92 31.33
N VAL A 154 1.33 19.22 30.26
CA VAL A 154 1.38 17.77 30.15
C VAL A 154 2.43 17.37 29.12
N ASP A 155 3.22 16.36 29.45
CA ASP A 155 4.26 15.85 28.54
C ASP A 155 3.63 15.23 27.30
N GLY A 156 4.19 15.56 26.14
CA GLY A 156 3.66 15.15 24.86
C GLY A 156 3.78 13.66 24.55
N LYS A 157 4.57 12.90 25.31
CA LYS A 157 4.80 11.45 25.08
C LYS A 157 4.13 10.57 26.12
N GLU A 158 4.15 10.98 27.39
CA GLU A 158 3.61 10.17 28.48
C GLU A 158 2.09 10.29 28.56
N HIS A 159 1.55 11.49 28.26
CA HIS A 159 0.13 11.85 28.38
C HIS A 159 -0.46 11.59 29.79
N LEU A 160 -1.63 12.14 30.08
CA LEU A 160 -2.39 11.88 31.29
C LEU A 160 -3.52 10.90 30.98
N THR A 161 -3.61 9.80 31.70
CA THR A 161 -4.69 8.81 31.55
C THR A 161 -6.00 9.27 32.20
N PRO A 162 -7.16 8.69 31.83
CA PRO A 162 -8.44 9.02 32.48
C PRO A 162 -8.42 8.79 34.00
N GLN A 163 -7.74 7.73 34.46
CA GLN A 163 -7.62 7.39 35.88
C GLN A 163 -6.75 8.42 36.63
N GLU A 164 -5.66 8.87 36.02
CA GLU A 164 -4.80 9.90 36.60
C GLU A 164 -5.50 11.26 36.65
N LYS A 165 -6.26 11.62 35.61
CA LYS A 165 -7.13 12.81 35.61
C LYS A 165 -8.14 12.74 36.76
N ALA A 166 -8.89 11.65 36.86
CA ALA A 166 -9.90 11.46 37.91
C ALA A 166 -9.28 11.56 39.31
N LYS A 167 -8.08 11.00 39.51
CA LYS A 167 -7.34 11.12 40.77
C LYS A 167 -6.97 12.56 41.11
N LEU A 168 -6.55 13.36 40.13
CA LEU A 168 -6.24 14.78 40.36
C LEU A 168 -7.49 15.61 40.67
N ILE A 169 -8.62 15.31 40.04
CA ILE A 169 -9.92 15.91 40.36
C ILE A 169 -10.35 15.54 41.79
N ASP A 170 -10.19 14.27 42.17
CA ASP A 170 -10.50 13.78 43.52
C ASP A 170 -9.66 14.47 44.60
N LEU A 171 -8.35 14.60 44.36
CA LEU A 171 -7.40 15.33 45.22
C LEU A 171 -7.68 16.83 45.26
N ALA A 172 -8.33 17.40 44.24
CA ALA A 172 -8.79 18.78 44.30
C ALA A 172 -10.03 18.94 45.20
N GLY A 173 -10.55 17.86 45.78
CA GLY A 173 -11.80 17.84 46.56
C GLY A 173 -13.04 17.97 45.69
N LEU A 174 -12.93 17.62 44.40
CA LEU A 174 -13.98 17.80 43.42
C LEU A 174 -14.55 16.46 42.93
N GLU A 175 -15.80 16.50 42.50
CA GLU A 175 -16.48 15.42 41.78
C GLU A 175 -17.06 15.98 40.46
N GLU A 176 -16.90 15.22 39.37
CA GLU A 176 -17.43 15.58 38.06
C GLU A 176 -18.92 15.23 38.00
N VAL A 177 -19.77 16.24 37.84
CA VAL A 177 -21.22 16.04 37.75
C VAL A 177 -21.61 15.99 36.27
N PRO A 178 -22.13 14.85 35.79
CA PRO A 178 -22.58 14.75 34.41
C PRO A 178 -23.72 15.74 34.17
N PRO A 179 -23.79 16.36 32.99
CA PRO A 179 -24.86 17.30 32.66
C PRO A 179 -26.22 16.59 32.77
N LEU A 180 -27.19 17.27 33.41
CA LEU A 180 -28.56 16.76 33.50
C LEU A 180 -29.11 16.50 32.09
N MET A 181 -29.65 15.31 31.87
CA MET A 181 -30.30 14.96 30.61
C MET A 181 -31.32 16.05 30.26
N LEU A 182 -31.18 16.67 29.08
CA LEU A 182 -32.00 17.75 28.49
C LEU A 182 -31.49 19.20 28.65
N GLN A 183 -30.30 19.43 29.21
CA GLN A 183 -29.63 20.74 29.10
C GLN A 183 -28.26 20.59 28.43
N PRO A 184 -28.03 21.14 27.22
CA PRO A 184 -26.68 21.28 26.68
C PRO A 184 -25.91 22.25 27.57
N GLY A 185 -24.91 21.77 28.30
CA GLY A 185 -24.05 22.60 29.16
C GLY A 185 -22.76 21.86 29.49
N ASP A 186 -21.72 22.63 29.85
CA ASP A 186 -20.42 22.10 30.28
C ASP A 186 -20.56 21.23 31.53
N PHE A 187 -19.67 20.23 31.69
CA PHE A 187 -19.53 19.49 32.93
C PHE A 187 -19.33 20.46 34.10
N LYS A 188 -20.08 20.25 35.19
CA LYS A 188 -19.95 21.05 36.41
C LYS A 188 -19.16 20.24 37.44
N TYR A 189 -18.20 20.90 38.08
CA TYR A 189 -17.53 20.35 39.24
C TYR A 189 -18.28 20.75 40.50
N GLN A 190 -18.47 19.80 41.42
CA GLN A 190 -19.01 20.04 42.76
C GLN A 190 -18.02 19.54 43.81
N LEU A 191 -18.18 19.99 45.06
CA LEU A 191 -17.37 19.45 46.16
C LEU A 191 -17.75 17.98 46.40
N LYS A 192 -16.72 17.15 46.61
CA LYS A 192 -16.88 15.75 46.94
C LYS A 192 -17.63 15.61 48.27
N GLY A 193 -18.76 14.89 48.27
CA GLY A 193 -19.58 14.67 49.48
C GLY A 193 -20.91 15.42 49.53
N GLY A 194 -21.22 16.25 48.53
CA GLY A 194 -22.56 16.82 48.36
C GLY A 194 -22.91 17.99 49.29
N ASP A 195 -21.91 18.67 49.86
CA ASP A 195 -22.12 19.88 50.64
C ASP A 195 -22.73 21.00 49.76
N GLU A 196 -23.66 21.80 50.30
CA GLU A 196 -24.26 22.98 49.63
C GLU A 196 -23.25 24.12 49.36
N VAL A 197 -21.96 23.90 49.64
CA VAL A 197 -20.90 24.89 49.51
C VAL A 197 -20.34 24.85 48.08
N GLU A 198 -20.29 26.01 47.43
CA GLU A 198 -19.69 26.11 46.10
C GLU A 198 -18.16 25.88 46.17
N PRO A 199 -17.56 25.17 45.19
CA PRO A 199 -16.12 24.99 45.16
C PRO A 199 -15.38 26.32 45.05
N THR A 200 -14.17 26.39 45.60
CA THR A 200 -13.35 27.61 45.54
C THR A 200 -12.94 27.95 44.10
N GLU A 201 -12.68 29.23 43.83
CA GLU A 201 -12.23 29.69 42.50
C GLU A 201 -10.97 28.96 42.03
N VAL A 202 -10.04 28.64 42.94
CA VAL A 202 -8.81 27.89 42.65
C VAL A 202 -9.11 26.45 42.24
N GLN A 203 -10.02 25.75 42.93
CA GLN A 203 -10.43 24.39 42.57
C GLN A 203 -11.09 24.36 41.19
N ILE A 204 -11.99 25.31 40.91
CA ILE A 204 -12.67 25.41 39.60
C ILE A 204 -11.67 25.75 38.50
N ALA A 205 -10.75 26.70 38.73
CA ALA A 205 -9.71 27.07 37.78
C ALA A 205 -8.78 25.88 37.49
N PHE A 206 -8.40 25.12 38.51
CA PHE A 206 -7.60 23.90 38.36
C PHE A 206 -8.32 22.85 37.51
N ALA A 207 -9.57 22.54 37.84
CA ALA A 207 -10.34 21.52 37.11
C ALA A 207 -10.53 21.90 35.64
N LYS A 208 -10.86 23.16 35.35
CA LYS A 208 -11.00 23.66 33.97
C LYS A 208 -9.66 23.69 33.22
N ALA A 209 -8.57 24.07 33.89
CA ALA A 209 -7.24 24.02 33.29
C ALA A 209 -6.82 22.57 33.00
N LEU A 210 -7.15 21.63 33.90
CA LEU A 210 -6.88 20.21 33.76
C LEU A 210 -7.69 19.61 32.60
N ASP A 211 -8.99 19.91 32.51
CA ASP A 211 -9.82 19.53 31.35
C ASP A 211 -9.25 20.07 30.05
N ASN A 212 -8.91 21.36 30.04
CA ASN A 212 -8.41 21.99 28.83
C ASN A 212 -7.11 21.36 28.33
N VAL A 213 -6.15 21.08 29.23
CA VAL A 213 -4.91 20.41 28.82
C VAL A 213 -5.16 18.95 28.47
N TYR A 214 -6.08 18.27 29.19
CA TYR A 214 -6.48 16.88 28.94
C TYR A 214 -7.15 16.69 27.57
N ASP A 215 -8.02 17.60 27.17
CA ASP A 215 -8.67 17.59 25.85
C ASP A 215 -7.67 17.94 24.73
N ARG A 216 -6.70 18.81 25.03
CA ARG A 216 -5.64 19.20 24.08
C ARG A 216 -4.68 18.04 23.79
N GLN A 217 -4.25 17.30 24.81
CA GLN A 217 -3.34 16.16 24.64
C GLN A 217 -3.96 14.98 23.87
N ALA A 218 -5.31 14.89 23.83
CA ALA A 218 -6.00 13.87 23.03
C ALA A 218 -5.71 13.99 21.52
N ARG A 219 -5.13 15.11 21.06
CA ARG A 219 -4.67 15.34 19.70
C ARG A 219 -3.31 14.67 19.44
N LEU A 220 -3.29 13.35 19.53
CA LEU A 220 -2.11 12.53 19.32
C LEU A 220 -1.52 12.71 17.91
N GLY A 221 -0.18 12.67 17.84
CA GLY A 221 0.53 12.62 16.56
C GLY A 221 0.25 11.30 15.82
N PHE A 222 0.43 11.26 14.50
CA PHE A 222 0.22 10.03 13.72
C PHE A 222 1.08 8.86 14.20
N ARG A 223 2.34 9.10 14.62
CA ARG A 223 3.23 8.05 15.14
C ARG A 223 2.75 7.47 16.46
N GLU A 224 2.16 8.30 17.32
CA GLU A 224 1.57 7.85 18.58
C GLU A 224 0.27 7.08 18.32
N ARG A 225 -0.57 7.57 17.40
CA ARG A 225 -1.77 6.85 16.95
C ARG A 225 -1.43 5.50 16.32
N LEU A 226 -0.33 5.43 15.57
CA LEU A 226 0.21 4.20 15.02
C LEU A 226 0.64 3.24 16.12
N LYS A 227 1.44 3.72 17.08
CA LYS A 227 1.85 2.94 18.25
C LYS A 227 0.64 2.46 19.05
N GLY A 228 -0.39 3.29 19.22
CA GLY A 228 -1.65 2.90 19.81
C GLY A 228 -2.42 1.87 18.97
N THR A 229 -2.35 1.93 17.64
CA THR A 229 -3.02 0.97 16.74
C THR A 229 -2.31 -0.38 16.70
N LEU A 230 -0.97 -0.38 16.78
CA LEU A 230 -0.13 -1.58 16.73
C LEU A 230 0.08 -2.20 18.12
N GLY A 231 0.41 -1.37 19.11
CA GLY A 231 0.61 -1.76 20.51
C GLY A 231 -0.67 -1.79 21.34
N GLY A 232 -1.78 -1.28 20.80
CA GLY A 232 -3.06 -1.17 21.47
C GLY A 232 -4.19 -1.83 20.68
N ASN A 233 -4.33 -3.14 20.85
CA ASN A 233 -5.69 -3.67 20.98
C ASN A 233 -5.86 -4.71 22.12
N PRO A 234 -5.65 -4.31 23.39
CA PRO A 234 -6.18 -5.02 24.56
C PRO A 234 -7.71 -5.14 24.62
N GLU A 235 -8.49 -4.51 23.74
CA GLU A 235 -9.94 -4.80 23.59
C GLU A 235 -10.22 -5.94 22.60
N MET A 236 -9.21 -6.38 21.84
CA MET A 236 -9.21 -7.64 21.07
C MET A 236 -8.36 -8.75 21.69
N VAL A 237 -7.60 -8.44 22.75
CA VAL A 237 -7.35 -9.41 23.81
C VAL A 237 -8.65 -9.53 24.59
N GLY A 238 -9.66 -10.13 23.96
CA GLY A 238 -10.95 -10.26 24.64
C GLY A 238 -10.71 -10.91 25.99
N ASP A 239 -11.44 -10.41 26.99
CA ASP A 239 -11.18 -10.60 28.42
C ASP A 239 -10.43 -11.90 28.73
N GLU A 240 -9.42 -11.89 29.61
CA GLU A 240 -8.97 -13.14 30.21
C GLU A 240 -10.20 -13.84 30.84
N TYR A 241 -10.86 -14.74 30.11
CA TYR A 241 -11.97 -15.51 30.62
C TYR A 241 -11.34 -16.58 31.50
N LYS A 242 -11.09 -16.19 32.76
CA LYS A 242 -10.71 -17.10 33.83
C LYS A 242 -11.89 -17.99 34.13
N THR A 243 -12.03 -19.06 33.36
CA THR A 243 -13.07 -20.06 33.61
C THR A 243 -12.58 -20.93 34.75
N LYS A 244 -13.27 -20.83 35.88
CA LYS A 244 -13.06 -21.73 37.01
C LYS A 244 -13.79 -23.03 36.71
N ILE A 245 -13.04 -24.10 36.44
CA ILE A 245 -13.60 -25.45 36.28
C ILE A 245 -13.17 -26.27 37.48
N LYS A 246 -14.12 -26.95 38.14
CA LYS A 246 -13.80 -27.94 39.16
C LYS A 246 -13.44 -29.25 38.46
N ASP A 247 -12.29 -29.83 38.81
CA ASP A 247 -11.93 -31.16 38.32
C ASP A 247 -12.80 -32.26 38.98
N GLU A 248 -12.64 -33.51 38.56
CA GLU A 248 -13.39 -34.66 39.10
C GLU A 248 -13.16 -34.87 40.62
N ALA A 249 -12.12 -34.25 41.20
CA ALA A 249 -11.81 -34.26 42.62
C ALA A 249 -12.34 -33.02 43.38
N GLY A 250 -12.93 -32.03 42.68
CA GLY A 250 -13.55 -30.84 43.25
C GLY A 250 -12.62 -29.64 43.43
N GLU A 251 -11.38 -29.69 42.95
CA GLU A 251 -10.40 -28.59 43.01
C GLU A 251 -10.66 -27.56 41.89
N GLU A 252 -10.69 -26.26 42.22
CA GLU A 252 -10.88 -25.18 41.25
C GLU A 252 -9.60 -24.97 40.41
N LYS A 253 -9.64 -25.33 39.12
CA LYS A 253 -8.63 -24.91 38.14
C LYS A 253 -9.12 -23.69 37.38
N VAL A 254 -8.31 -22.64 37.40
CA VAL A 254 -8.50 -21.44 36.56
C VAL A 254 -7.84 -21.73 35.21
N ILE A 255 -8.64 -21.86 34.16
CA ILE A 255 -8.14 -21.87 32.79
C ILE A 255 -8.24 -20.44 32.27
N THR A 256 -7.09 -19.85 31.95
CA THR A 256 -7.01 -18.54 31.29
C THR A 256 -7.16 -18.78 29.79
N ASP A 257 -8.28 -18.37 29.20
CA ASP A 257 -8.45 -18.35 27.75
C ASP A 257 -7.90 -17.01 27.23
N ASP A 258 -6.72 -17.06 26.60
CA ASP A 258 -6.06 -15.90 26.02
C ASP A 258 -6.63 -15.65 24.61
N ARG A 259 -7.52 -14.66 24.48
CA ARG A 259 -8.03 -14.29 23.16
C ARG A 259 -6.94 -13.55 22.41
N LYS A 260 -6.26 -14.24 21.50
CA LYS A 260 -5.23 -13.66 20.63
C LYS A 260 -5.73 -12.43 19.87
N GLY A 261 -4.93 -11.36 19.79
CA GLY A 261 -5.25 -10.18 18.97
C GLY A 261 -5.25 -10.49 17.46
N ASN A 262 -5.82 -9.60 16.63
CA ASN A 262 -5.91 -9.82 15.18
C ASN A 262 -4.56 -10.06 14.48
N ILE A 263 -3.49 -9.40 14.93
CA ILE A 263 -2.13 -9.58 14.40
C ILE A 263 -1.66 -11.02 14.64
N GLU A 264 -1.74 -11.48 15.88
CA GLU A 264 -1.35 -12.84 16.25
C GLU A 264 -2.26 -13.90 15.58
N GLN A 265 -3.57 -13.65 15.52
CA GLN A 265 -4.49 -14.52 14.79
C GLN A 265 -4.12 -14.61 13.29
N TYR A 266 -3.73 -13.49 12.68
CA TYR A 266 -3.28 -13.49 11.29
C TYR A 266 -2.01 -14.33 11.11
N GLU A 267 -1.00 -14.15 11.95
CA GLU A 267 0.25 -14.92 11.90
C GLU A 267 0.03 -16.43 12.10
N VAL A 268 -0.83 -16.79 13.06
CA VAL A 268 -1.20 -18.19 13.31
C VAL A 268 -1.91 -18.79 12.09
N LEU A 269 -2.90 -18.08 11.52
CA LEU A 269 -3.62 -18.54 10.33
C LEU A 269 -2.72 -18.62 9.10
N LEU A 270 -1.78 -17.69 8.94
CA LEU A 270 -0.80 -17.69 7.86
C LEU A 270 0.09 -18.94 7.93
N ASN A 271 0.67 -19.22 9.09
CA ASN A 271 1.49 -20.41 9.31
C ASN A 271 0.69 -21.71 9.09
N ARG A 272 -0.56 -21.75 9.57
CA ARG A 272 -1.47 -22.87 9.37
C ARG A 272 -1.79 -23.09 7.90
N TYR A 273 -2.12 -22.03 7.17
CA TYR A 273 -2.40 -22.07 5.74
C TYR A 273 -1.19 -22.58 4.93
N GLU A 274 0.01 -22.09 5.23
CA GLU A 274 1.24 -22.54 4.56
C GLU A 274 1.56 -24.01 4.84
N SER A 275 1.36 -24.47 6.07
CA SER A 275 1.53 -25.87 6.45
C SER A 275 0.54 -26.78 5.70
N MET A 276 -0.76 -26.46 5.76
CA MET A 276 -1.81 -27.23 5.10
C MET A 276 -1.63 -27.30 3.58
N ARG A 277 -1.10 -26.24 2.96
CA ARG A 277 -0.81 -26.19 1.52
C ARG A 277 0.29 -27.15 1.12
N LYS A 278 1.32 -27.34 1.96
CA LYS A 278 2.39 -28.32 1.69
C LYS A 278 1.87 -29.75 1.70
N ASP A 279 0.88 -30.03 2.55
CA ASP A 279 0.27 -31.36 2.70
C ASP A 279 -0.94 -31.61 1.77
N ALA A 280 -1.36 -30.61 1.00
CA ALA A 280 -2.53 -30.70 0.13
C ALA A 280 -2.26 -31.59 -1.09
N LYS A 281 -2.86 -32.79 -1.08
CA LYS A 281 -2.75 -33.78 -2.18
C LYS A 281 -4.08 -34.08 -2.86
N MET A 282 -5.20 -33.94 -2.15
CA MET A 282 -6.54 -34.27 -2.64
C MET A 282 -7.35 -33.01 -2.94
N ALA A 283 -8.31 -33.09 -3.87
CA ALA A 283 -9.19 -31.97 -4.23
C ALA A 283 -9.91 -31.35 -3.01
N TYR A 284 -10.33 -32.19 -2.05
CA TYR A 284 -10.95 -31.73 -0.80
C TYR A 284 -10.03 -30.84 0.05
N ASN A 285 -8.71 -31.13 0.09
CA ASN A 285 -7.75 -30.34 0.87
C ASN A 285 -7.68 -28.90 0.33
N TRP A 286 -7.81 -28.74 -0.98
CA TRP A 286 -7.79 -27.42 -1.63
C TRP A 286 -9.05 -26.61 -1.34
N VAL A 287 -10.22 -27.24 -1.29
CA VAL A 287 -11.47 -26.58 -0.85
C VAL A 287 -11.36 -26.10 0.60
N HIS A 288 -10.77 -26.92 1.49
CA HIS A 288 -10.55 -26.51 2.87
C HIS A 288 -9.51 -25.38 2.97
N LEU A 289 -8.47 -25.39 2.13
CA LEU A 289 -7.48 -24.32 2.04
C LEU A 289 -8.07 -22.98 1.60
N ASP A 290 -9.04 -22.98 0.68
CA ASP A 290 -9.74 -21.75 0.28
C ASP A 290 -10.45 -21.12 1.49
N TYR A 291 -11.17 -21.93 2.26
CA TYR A 291 -11.83 -21.47 3.47
C TYR A 291 -10.85 -20.93 4.52
N GLU A 292 -9.73 -21.61 4.74
CA GLU A 292 -8.68 -21.13 5.66
C GLU A 292 -7.98 -19.86 5.14
N LYS A 293 -7.80 -19.74 3.82
CA LYS A 293 -7.26 -18.54 3.16
C LYS A 293 -8.19 -17.34 3.33
N ASP A 294 -9.50 -17.54 3.18
CA ASP A 294 -10.49 -16.47 3.36
C ASP A 294 -10.49 -15.95 4.80
N LYS A 295 -10.49 -16.85 5.80
CA LYS A 295 -10.32 -16.48 7.21
C LYS A 295 -9.02 -15.74 7.49
N MET A 296 -7.91 -16.23 6.94
CA MET A 296 -6.61 -15.58 7.07
C MET A 296 -6.65 -14.17 6.47
N ASN A 297 -7.25 -14.00 5.29
CA ASN A 297 -7.38 -12.69 4.63
C ASN A 297 -8.32 -11.74 5.39
N GLU A 298 -9.38 -12.25 6.01
CA GLU A 298 -10.26 -11.48 6.89
C GLU A 298 -9.46 -10.91 8.07
N LYS A 299 -8.71 -11.76 8.78
CA LYS A 299 -7.87 -11.33 9.90
C LYS A 299 -6.74 -10.40 9.48
N LYS A 300 -6.12 -10.67 8.33
CA LYS A 300 -5.15 -9.76 7.71
C LYS A 300 -5.75 -8.37 7.49
N SER A 301 -6.94 -8.30 6.88
CA SER A 301 -7.62 -7.04 6.60
C SER A 301 -7.99 -6.30 7.89
N ALA A 302 -8.43 -7.04 8.91
CA ALA A 302 -8.78 -6.46 10.21
C ALA A 302 -7.56 -5.95 10.99
N ALA A 303 -6.38 -6.58 10.81
CA ALA A 303 -5.12 -6.13 11.42
C ALA A 303 -4.51 -4.92 10.68
N ILE A 304 -4.42 -4.99 9.35
CA ILE A 304 -3.69 -4.00 8.53
C ILE A 304 -4.59 -2.81 8.16
N GLY A 305 -5.90 -3.00 8.09
CA GLY A 305 -6.88 -1.99 7.67
C GLY A 305 -6.77 -0.68 8.44
N PRO A 306 -6.80 -0.69 9.79
CA PRO A 306 -6.64 0.51 10.61
C PRO A 306 -5.32 1.26 10.34
N VAL A 307 -4.21 0.52 10.18
CA VAL A 307 -2.89 1.12 9.92
C VAL A 307 -2.84 1.78 8.54
N LYS A 308 -3.38 1.13 7.50
CA LYS A 308 -3.49 1.73 6.16
C LYS A 308 -4.44 2.91 6.12
N ALA A 309 -5.50 2.90 6.94
CA ALA A 309 -6.39 4.04 7.10
C ALA A 309 -5.64 5.23 7.72
N LEU A 310 -4.82 5.00 8.74
CA LEU A 310 -3.94 6.03 9.32
C LEU A 310 -2.94 6.59 8.30
N ASP A 311 -2.29 5.74 7.51
CA ASP A 311 -1.37 6.20 6.44
C ASP A 311 -2.09 7.08 5.41
N LYS A 312 -3.28 6.67 4.97
CA LYS A 312 -4.10 7.47 4.06
C LYS A 312 -4.50 8.80 4.70
N GLU A 313 -4.97 8.77 5.94
CA GLU A 313 -5.38 9.97 6.67
C GLU A 313 -4.21 10.95 6.84
N LEU A 314 -3.00 10.47 7.15
CA LEU A 314 -1.78 11.27 7.21
C LEU A 314 -1.52 11.98 5.87
N ARG A 315 -1.57 11.23 4.76
CA ARG A 315 -1.32 11.78 3.41
C ARG A 315 -2.38 12.81 3.02
N ASP A 316 -3.66 12.51 3.29
CA ASP A 316 -4.77 13.41 3.03
C ASP A 316 -4.68 14.68 3.89
N ALA A 317 -4.28 14.57 5.15
CA ALA A 317 -4.09 15.69 6.05
C ALA A 317 -2.89 16.57 5.64
N ALA A 318 -1.79 15.97 5.19
CA ALA A 318 -0.65 16.71 4.68
C ALA A 318 -0.96 17.46 3.37
N LEU A 319 -1.75 16.87 2.47
CA LEU A 319 -2.17 17.55 1.23
C LEU A 319 -2.94 18.84 1.51
N LYS A 320 -3.65 18.94 2.64
CA LYS A 320 -4.34 20.18 3.08
C LYS A 320 -3.38 21.28 3.54
N LEU A 321 -2.10 20.99 3.75
CA LEU A 321 -1.08 21.99 4.10
C LEU A 321 -0.54 22.72 2.86
N VAL A 322 -0.70 22.12 1.69
CA VAL A 322 -0.10 22.53 0.42
C VAL A 322 -0.99 23.58 -0.27
N THR A 323 -0.38 24.58 -0.92
CA THR A 323 -1.12 25.59 -1.68
C THR A 323 -1.65 25.02 -3.00
N LEU A 324 -2.64 25.69 -3.61
CA LEU A 324 -3.18 25.26 -4.91
C LEU A 324 -2.09 25.25 -6.01
N GLU A 325 -1.16 26.21 -5.97
CA GLU A 325 -0.04 26.28 -6.91
C GLU A 325 0.92 25.10 -6.71
N GLN A 326 1.29 24.78 -5.46
CA GLN A 326 2.13 23.61 -5.17
C GLN A 326 1.42 22.31 -5.60
N LEU A 327 0.11 22.16 -5.36
CA LEU A 327 -0.69 20.99 -5.74
C LEU A 327 -0.71 20.77 -7.26
N SER A 328 -0.58 21.84 -8.06
CA SER A 328 -0.50 21.75 -9.53
C SER A 328 0.73 20.97 -10.04
N SER A 329 1.75 20.79 -9.20
CA SER A 329 2.95 19.98 -9.50
C SER A 329 2.66 18.47 -9.60
N GLY A 330 1.42 18.06 -9.34
CA GLY A 330 0.98 16.67 -9.40
C GLY A 330 1.24 15.89 -8.10
N PRO A 331 0.92 14.59 -8.08
CA PRO A 331 1.08 13.76 -6.89
C PRO A 331 2.56 13.48 -6.59
N VAL A 332 2.86 13.29 -5.31
CA VAL A 332 4.18 12.81 -4.87
C VAL A 332 4.42 11.41 -5.42
N ALA A 333 5.67 11.13 -5.81
CA ALA A 333 6.06 9.80 -6.27
C ALA A 333 5.69 8.70 -5.25
N PRO A 334 5.20 7.54 -5.72
CA PRO A 334 4.80 6.43 -4.85
C PRO A 334 5.97 5.94 -4.00
N ASP A 335 5.66 5.20 -2.95
CA ASP A 335 6.69 4.61 -2.09
C ASP A 335 7.63 3.71 -2.90
N PRO A 336 8.96 3.82 -2.70
CA PRO A 336 9.91 2.93 -3.34
C PRO A 336 9.53 1.48 -3.04
N SER A 337 9.33 0.68 -4.08
CA SER A 337 9.05 -0.75 -3.93
C SER A 337 9.84 -1.54 -4.96
N PRO A 338 10.27 -2.78 -4.63
CA PRO A 338 10.91 -3.67 -5.61
C PRO A 338 10.03 -3.93 -6.85
N VAL A 339 8.71 -3.80 -6.68
CA VAL A 339 7.72 -3.98 -7.75
C VAL A 339 7.79 -2.88 -8.81
N ARG A 340 8.25 -1.67 -8.46
CA ARG A 340 8.28 -0.52 -9.37
C ARG A 340 9.02 -0.81 -10.66
N GLU A 341 10.15 -1.51 -10.59
CA GLU A 341 10.94 -1.89 -11.76
C GLU A 341 10.16 -2.86 -12.66
N LYS A 342 9.42 -3.80 -12.05
CA LYS A 342 8.62 -4.79 -12.78
C LYS A 342 7.41 -4.12 -13.42
N ASP A 343 6.77 -3.18 -12.73
CA ASP A 343 5.70 -2.36 -13.27
C ASP A 343 6.17 -1.57 -14.51
N LEU A 344 7.37 -0.97 -14.43
CA LEU A 344 7.96 -0.25 -15.56
C LEU A 344 8.25 -1.18 -16.74
N LEU A 345 8.78 -2.38 -16.49
CA LEU A 345 9.02 -3.38 -17.53
C LEU A 345 7.71 -3.81 -18.20
N VAL A 346 6.65 -4.06 -17.44
CA VAL A 346 5.33 -4.41 -17.98
C VAL A 346 4.76 -3.26 -18.82
N MET A 347 4.77 -2.03 -18.30
CA MET A 347 4.25 -0.86 -19.03
C MET A 347 5.02 -0.61 -20.33
N THR A 348 6.35 -0.53 -20.26
CA THR A 348 7.20 -0.28 -21.44
C THR A 348 7.17 -1.45 -22.42
N GLY A 349 7.15 -2.68 -21.93
CA GLY A 349 6.99 -3.89 -22.73
C GLY A 349 5.70 -3.88 -23.53
N LEU A 350 4.56 -3.60 -22.88
CA LEU A 350 3.26 -3.50 -23.54
C LEU A 350 3.25 -2.42 -24.63
N VAL A 351 3.73 -1.21 -24.33
CA VAL A 351 3.77 -0.11 -25.30
C VAL A 351 4.70 -0.43 -26.48
N CYS A 352 5.94 -0.81 -26.21
CA CYS A 352 6.93 -1.07 -27.25
C CYS A 352 6.54 -2.26 -28.14
N LEU A 353 6.10 -3.37 -27.55
CA LEU A 353 5.68 -4.55 -28.29
C LEU A 353 4.37 -4.27 -29.06
N GLY A 354 3.44 -3.51 -28.49
CA GLY A 354 2.23 -3.05 -29.18
C GLY A 354 2.55 -2.22 -30.43
N ILE A 355 3.45 -1.23 -30.33
CA ILE A 355 3.90 -0.42 -31.47
C ILE A 355 4.59 -1.29 -32.53
N CYS A 356 5.48 -2.20 -32.12
CA CYS A 356 6.16 -3.12 -33.04
C CYS A 356 5.17 -4.03 -33.77
N LEU A 357 4.18 -4.57 -33.04
CA LEU A 357 3.13 -5.43 -33.59
C LEU A 357 2.17 -4.68 -34.50
N ILE A 358 1.84 -3.41 -34.26
CA ILE A 358 1.00 -2.61 -35.17
C ILE A 358 1.79 -2.25 -36.43
N SER A 359 2.97 -1.66 -36.26
CA SER A 359 3.81 -1.19 -37.37
C SER A 359 4.41 -2.32 -38.22
N GLY A 360 4.48 -3.53 -37.66
CA GLY A 360 5.05 -4.70 -38.33
C GLY A 360 6.56 -4.63 -38.37
N PHE A 361 7.14 -4.12 -37.29
CA PHE A 361 8.58 -4.02 -37.06
C PHE A 361 9.05 -5.21 -36.22
N LEU A 362 10.06 -5.92 -36.72
CA LEU A 362 10.62 -7.14 -36.13
C LEU A 362 9.52 -8.12 -35.71
N THR A 363 8.52 -8.32 -36.56
CA THR A 363 7.22 -8.91 -36.20
C THR A 363 7.32 -10.26 -35.50
N LYS A 364 8.26 -11.11 -35.92
CA LYS A 364 8.47 -12.43 -35.31
C LYS A 364 9.05 -12.32 -33.89
N LEU A 365 10.01 -11.41 -33.71
CA LEU A 365 10.64 -11.19 -32.42
C LEU A 365 9.67 -10.51 -31.46
N SER A 366 8.94 -9.47 -31.92
CA SER A 366 7.94 -8.80 -31.11
C SER A 366 6.80 -9.73 -30.71
N ALA A 367 6.30 -10.57 -31.62
CA ALA A 367 5.30 -11.59 -31.28
C ALA A 367 5.82 -12.64 -30.29
N LEU A 368 7.08 -13.09 -30.42
CA LEU A 368 7.68 -14.05 -29.48
C LEU A 368 7.88 -13.44 -28.08
N LEU A 369 8.42 -12.21 -28.00
CA LEU A 369 8.61 -11.51 -26.73
C LEU A 369 7.27 -11.18 -26.06
N ALA A 370 6.26 -10.80 -26.85
CA ALA A 370 4.89 -10.62 -26.37
C ALA A 370 4.31 -11.92 -25.82
N ALA A 371 4.50 -13.05 -26.51
CA ALA A 371 4.06 -14.36 -26.04
C ALA A 371 4.73 -14.74 -24.72
N ILE A 372 6.04 -14.50 -24.57
CA ILE A 372 6.77 -14.74 -23.32
C ILE A 372 6.22 -13.87 -22.18
N MET A 373 5.96 -12.59 -22.45
CA MET A 373 5.43 -11.68 -21.43
C MET A 373 4.03 -12.10 -20.96
N ILE A 374 3.09 -12.39 -21.87
CA ILE A 374 1.74 -12.84 -21.49
C ILE A 374 1.78 -14.21 -20.82
N PHE A 375 2.66 -15.11 -21.27
CA PHE A 375 2.86 -16.39 -20.60
C PHE A 375 3.36 -16.21 -19.16
N SER A 376 4.20 -15.21 -18.88
CA SER A 376 4.58 -14.89 -17.51
C SER A 376 3.38 -14.49 -16.64
N PHE A 377 2.37 -13.83 -17.20
CA PHE A 377 1.14 -13.47 -16.48
C PHE A 377 0.24 -14.69 -16.24
N TYR A 378 0.17 -15.62 -17.20
CA TYR A 378 -0.49 -16.91 -17.00
C TYR A 378 0.10 -17.69 -15.83
N LEU A 379 1.44 -17.68 -15.68
CA LEU A 379 2.13 -18.41 -14.62
C LEU A 379 1.90 -17.84 -13.20
N VAL A 380 1.43 -16.60 -13.07
CA VAL A 380 1.12 -16.00 -11.77
C VAL A 380 -0.07 -16.68 -11.11
N MET A 381 -1.11 -17.04 -11.89
CA MET A 381 -2.31 -17.67 -11.35
C MET A 381 -2.90 -18.65 -12.38
N PRO A 382 -2.21 -19.78 -12.65
CA PRO A 382 -2.62 -20.71 -13.69
C PRO A 382 -3.89 -21.47 -13.26
N PRO A 383 -4.88 -21.65 -14.14
CA PRO A 383 -6.14 -22.34 -13.85
C PRO A 383 -5.95 -23.86 -13.81
N LEU A 384 -5.18 -24.37 -12.84
CA LEU A 384 -4.93 -25.80 -12.66
C LEU A 384 -5.93 -26.40 -11.66
N PRO A 385 -6.25 -27.70 -11.80
CA PRO A 385 -7.03 -28.43 -10.80
C PRO A 385 -6.41 -28.29 -9.40
N GLY A 386 -7.23 -27.93 -8.41
CA GLY A 386 -6.80 -27.76 -7.02
C GLY A 386 -6.19 -26.38 -6.71
N ILE A 387 -6.02 -25.48 -7.66
CA ILE A 387 -5.61 -24.10 -7.37
C ILE A 387 -6.86 -23.24 -7.15
N PRO A 388 -6.86 -22.33 -6.15
CA PRO A 388 -7.94 -21.36 -5.97
C PRO A 388 -8.22 -20.60 -7.27
N HIS A 389 -9.49 -20.39 -7.59
CA HIS A 389 -9.85 -19.65 -8.80
C HIS A 389 -9.41 -18.19 -8.72
N ALA A 390 -9.02 -17.63 -9.86
CA ALA A 390 -8.72 -16.21 -9.95
C ALA A 390 -9.96 -15.38 -9.63
N PRO A 391 -9.84 -14.30 -8.83
CA PRO A 391 -10.97 -13.43 -8.55
C PRO A 391 -11.46 -12.79 -9.85
N GLY A 392 -12.75 -12.97 -10.16
CA GLY A 392 -13.39 -12.48 -11.37
C GLY A 392 -14.44 -13.44 -11.92
N PRO A 393 -15.13 -13.06 -13.01
CA PRO A 393 -16.15 -13.88 -13.65
C PRO A 393 -15.59 -15.04 -14.48
N ASP A 394 -14.27 -15.09 -14.67
CA ASP A 394 -13.61 -16.04 -15.58
C ASP A 394 -13.48 -17.42 -14.91
N HIS A 395 -14.22 -18.41 -15.40
CA HIS A 395 -14.04 -19.82 -15.06
C HIS A 395 -13.33 -20.52 -16.21
N SER A 396 -12.09 -20.96 -15.99
CA SER A 396 -11.25 -21.63 -16.99
C SER A 396 -10.60 -22.86 -16.38
N LEU A 397 -10.40 -23.91 -17.18
CA LEU A 397 -9.63 -25.09 -16.83
C LEU A 397 -8.46 -25.22 -17.80
N PHE A 398 -7.23 -25.11 -17.31
CA PHE A 398 -5.96 -25.06 -18.04
C PHE A 398 -5.78 -23.89 -19.02
N ILE A 399 -6.81 -23.53 -19.78
CA ILE A 399 -6.75 -22.52 -20.85
C ILE A 399 -7.58 -21.30 -20.45
N ASP A 400 -6.90 -20.23 -20.04
CA ASP A 400 -7.50 -18.91 -19.81
C ASP A 400 -7.29 -17.97 -21.02
N LYS A 401 -7.76 -16.73 -20.89
CA LYS A 401 -7.55 -15.69 -21.90
C LYS A 401 -6.07 -15.41 -22.19
N ASN A 402 -5.20 -15.48 -21.18
CA ASN A 402 -3.77 -15.24 -21.34
C ASN A 402 -3.15 -16.33 -22.23
N LEU A 403 -3.48 -17.59 -21.99
CA LEU A 403 -2.93 -18.69 -22.78
C LEU A 403 -3.46 -18.71 -24.22
N ILE A 404 -4.72 -18.31 -24.44
CA ILE A 404 -5.27 -18.08 -25.80
C ILE A 404 -4.48 -17.00 -26.52
N GLU A 405 -4.15 -15.90 -25.84
CA GLU A 405 -3.34 -14.81 -26.39
C GLU A 405 -1.89 -15.24 -26.69
N VAL A 406 -1.31 -16.11 -25.87
CA VAL A 406 -0.01 -16.74 -26.16
C VAL A 406 -0.06 -17.54 -27.46
N PHE A 407 -1.07 -18.39 -27.66
CA PHE A 407 -1.21 -19.16 -28.90
C PHE A 407 -1.46 -18.26 -30.12
N ALA A 408 -2.21 -17.19 -29.94
CA ALA A 408 -2.43 -16.18 -30.97
C ALA A 408 -1.12 -15.50 -31.41
N LEU A 409 -0.29 -15.10 -30.45
CA LEU A 409 1.01 -14.48 -30.69
C LEU A 409 2.01 -15.45 -31.32
N LEU A 410 2.04 -16.71 -30.88
CA LEU A 410 2.85 -17.77 -31.49
C LEU A 410 2.41 -18.05 -32.94
N THR A 411 1.10 -17.97 -33.22
CA THR A 411 0.57 -18.04 -34.59
C THR A 411 1.11 -16.89 -35.43
N ILE A 412 1.06 -15.65 -34.93
CA ILE A 412 1.65 -14.49 -35.62
C ILE A 412 3.15 -14.67 -35.85
N ALA A 413 3.90 -15.19 -34.88
CA ALA A 413 5.33 -15.45 -35.01
C ALA A 413 5.66 -16.51 -36.08
N ALA A 414 4.77 -17.49 -36.27
CA ALA A 414 4.93 -18.55 -37.27
C ALA A 414 4.72 -18.05 -38.72
N PHE A 415 3.86 -17.03 -38.92
CA PHE A 415 3.56 -16.47 -40.24
C PHE A 415 4.39 -15.21 -40.56
N PRO A 416 4.75 -14.96 -41.82
CA PRO A 416 5.51 -13.77 -42.21
C PRO A 416 4.61 -12.52 -42.37
N THR A 417 3.75 -12.24 -41.39
CA THR A 417 2.75 -11.15 -41.45
C THR A 417 3.37 -9.77 -41.66
N GLY A 418 4.53 -9.49 -41.03
CA GLY A 418 5.28 -8.25 -41.26
C GLY A 418 5.84 -8.09 -42.69
N ARG A 419 6.08 -9.20 -43.42
CA ARG A 419 6.48 -9.15 -44.83
C ARG A 419 5.31 -8.89 -45.77
N TRP A 420 4.10 -9.30 -45.37
CA TRP A 420 2.89 -9.05 -46.14
C TRP A 420 2.45 -7.59 -46.00
N PHE A 421 2.46 -7.06 -44.77
CA PHE A 421 2.10 -5.68 -44.47
C PHE A 421 2.79 -5.23 -43.18
N GLY A 422 3.81 -4.38 -43.30
CA GLY A 422 4.58 -3.87 -42.17
C GLY A 422 5.92 -3.25 -42.55
N LEU A 423 6.60 -2.62 -41.58
CA LEU A 423 7.93 -2.05 -41.74
C LEU A 423 8.98 -3.10 -42.15
N ASP A 424 8.82 -4.35 -41.72
CA ASP A 424 9.68 -5.47 -42.14
C ASP A 424 9.71 -5.62 -43.67
N ALA A 425 8.58 -5.46 -44.35
CA ALA A 425 8.52 -5.50 -45.81
C ALA A 425 9.31 -4.35 -46.46
N ALA A 426 9.21 -3.14 -45.90
CA ALA A 426 9.93 -1.97 -46.38
C ALA A 426 11.45 -2.12 -46.22
N ILE A 427 11.91 -2.58 -45.06
CA ILE A 427 13.33 -2.81 -44.75
C ILE A 427 13.91 -3.87 -45.69
N ILE A 428 13.22 -5.00 -45.88
CA ILE A 428 13.67 -6.08 -46.76
C ILE A 428 13.72 -5.60 -48.22
N SER A 429 12.70 -4.89 -48.68
CA SER A 429 12.66 -4.31 -50.04
C SER A 429 13.82 -3.36 -50.28
N TRP A 430 14.12 -2.49 -49.31
CA TRP A 430 15.23 -1.55 -49.38
C TRP A 430 16.60 -2.23 -49.41
N TRP A 431 16.83 -3.24 -48.56
CA TRP A 431 18.06 -4.04 -48.58
C TRP A 431 18.24 -4.82 -49.88
N ASN A 432 17.16 -5.40 -50.43
CA ASN A 432 17.22 -6.12 -51.70
C ASN A 432 17.53 -5.16 -52.86
N LYS A 433 16.94 -3.96 -52.89
CA LYS A 433 17.26 -2.92 -53.88
C LYS A 433 18.73 -2.47 -53.81
N ARG A 434 19.30 -2.33 -52.61
CA ARG A 434 20.73 -1.98 -52.42
C ARG A 434 21.66 -3.11 -52.89
N LYS A 435 21.35 -4.37 -52.57
CA LYS A 435 22.12 -5.53 -53.07
C LYS A 435 22.10 -5.60 -54.61
N LEU A 436 20.95 -5.38 -55.23
CA LEU A 436 20.82 -5.35 -56.70
C LEU A 436 21.65 -4.22 -57.34
N LYS A 437 21.65 -3.02 -56.75
CA LYS A 437 22.51 -1.90 -57.23
C LYS A 437 24.01 -2.21 -57.10
N SER A 438 24.44 -2.85 -56.01
CA SER A 438 25.84 -3.27 -55.81
C SER A 438 26.29 -4.33 -56.82
N VAL A 439 25.44 -5.32 -57.12
CA VAL A 439 25.72 -6.37 -58.12
C VAL A 439 25.77 -5.80 -59.55
N ASN A 440 24.84 -4.90 -59.91
CA ASN A 440 24.87 -4.27 -61.23
C ASN A 440 26.07 -3.31 -61.37
N GLY A 441 26.43 -2.56 -60.33
CA GLY A 441 27.64 -1.71 -60.34
C GLY A 441 28.95 -2.50 -60.56
N LYS A 442 29.07 -3.71 -59.97
CA LYS A 442 30.21 -4.61 -60.22
C LYS A 442 30.21 -5.18 -61.65
N LYS A 443 29.04 -5.52 -62.21
CA LYS A 443 28.94 -5.98 -63.61
C LYS A 443 29.36 -4.88 -64.60
N THR A 444 28.90 -3.65 -64.40
CA THR A 444 29.24 -2.52 -65.29
C THR A 444 30.73 -2.15 -65.26
N GLN A 445 31.41 -2.32 -64.11
CA GLN A 445 32.88 -2.16 -64.04
C GLN A 445 33.63 -3.29 -64.76
N SER A 446 33.14 -4.53 -64.74
CA SER A 446 33.81 -5.65 -65.43
C SER A 446 33.69 -5.62 -66.96
N THR A 447 32.63 -4.99 -67.51
CA THR A 447 32.47 -4.81 -68.96
C THR A 447 33.22 -3.59 -69.51
N SER A 448 33.57 -2.61 -68.67
CA SER A 448 34.34 -1.44 -69.11
C SER A 448 35.85 -1.70 -69.26
N THR A 449 36.37 -2.79 -68.69
CA THR A 449 37.80 -3.17 -68.81
C THR A 449 38.08 -4.15 -69.95
N ALA A 450 37.06 -4.52 -70.72
CA ALA A 450 37.17 -5.43 -71.86
C ALA A 450 36.82 -4.71 -73.17
N GLU A 451 37.65 -3.73 -73.55
CA GLU A 451 37.68 -3.19 -74.91
C GLU A 451 38.94 -3.73 -75.61
N PRO A 452 38.86 -4.28 -76.84
CA PRO A 452 39.97 -5.01 -77.44
C PRO A 452 41.03 -4.06 -78.01
N ALA A 453 42.26 -4.21 -77.54
CA ALA A 453 43.44 -3.72 -78.25
C ALA A 453 43.72 -4.67 -79.43
N THR A 454 43.61 -4.18 -80.67
CA THR A 454 44.34 -4.56 -81.92
C THR A 454 43.55 -3.99 -83.12
N ALA A 455 44.14 -3.43 -84.19
CA ALA A 455 45.49 -3.54 -84.72
C ALA A 455 45.88 -2.27 -85.51
N ALA A 456 47.17 -1.90 -85.42
CA ALA A 456 47.86 -1.09 -86.42
C ALA A 456 48.99 -1.93 -86.99
N SER A 457 49.13 -1.83 -88.33
CA SER A 457 50.14 -2.44 -89.23
C SER A 457 49.84 -3.84 -89.74
#